data_AF-A0A9R0DV77-F1
#
_entry.id   AF-A0A9R0DV77-F1
#
_cell.length_a   1.000
_cell.length_b   1.000
_cell.length_c   1.000
_cell.angle_alpha   90.00
_cell.angle_beta   90.00
_cell.angle_gamma   90.00
#
_symmetry.space_group_name_H-M   'P 1'
#
loop_
_entity.id
_entity.type
_entity.pdbx_description
1 polymer ?
#
loop_
_entity_poly.entity_id
_entity_poly.type
_entity_poly.pdbx_seq_one_letter_code
_entity_poly.pdbx_strand_id
1 'polypeptide(L)'
;MLVLYGFLAFHLVSGFTVMNVTRSNETRSKGEWVPCGQDQLEGRTIEEGMTEIENFPWLGLLVYPINGDNPTTTAVVLISDDVVLSSALDIDYYNKENFRALSRVVLGNNCTGPYISIREYTFHPEFTRSTYSTLALVQLAIDINVSKLIPICPPPSTFMNSEEIFAMTLVNDCYNSSMVNIFKMDYMDATQCQDYYRRAGLDIQSMWPTHLACAQGQVGGHCIWRSGATLVIRHEGQWKLLGIGVYGPGCESPSRFLDYGMYHLWVKRITSKIGQPTISRIANNYVVLRRSTSNIQRFGLCDAEETTKGIYADSATMLAPHDEYDEVDPVITAYYNVTLLENVDYHCIIFQAKKELSIPGTPLIKLRRVCPDEDNSCTNSTGRILRYYAVIKFKHICTFSVNAYGVYLATNETDTDEET
;
A
#
# COMPACT_ATOMS: atom_id res chain seq x y z
N MET A 1 -29.61 31.90 -2.89
CA MET A 1 -29.61 30.77 -1.93
C MET A 1 -30.59 29.72 -2.43
N LEU A 2 -30.12 28.80 -3.28
CA LEU A 2 -30.92 27.70 -3.82
C LEU A 2 -30.53 26.44 -3.06
N VAL A 3 -31.42 26.00 -2.17
CA VAL A 3 -31.34 24.71 -1.49
C VAL A 3 -31.96 23.69 -2.43
N LEU A 4 -31.13 22.84 -3.04
CA LEU A 4 -31.60 21.67 -3.79
C LEU A 4 -32.00 20.58 -2.78
N TYR A 5 -33.31 20.45 -2.55
CA TYR A 5 -33.89 19.31 -1.86
C TYR A 5 -34.03 18.13 -2.83
N GLY A 6 -33.18 17.13 -2.69
CA GLY A 6 -33.43 15.78 -3.18
C GLY A 6 -34.08 14.97 -2.06
N PHE A 7 -35.40 15.00 -1.96
CA PHE A 7 -36.17 14.06 -1.13
C PHE A 7 -36.51 12.84 -1.99
N LEU A 8 -36.06 11.66 -1.55
CA LEU A 8 -36.75 10.40 -1.84
C LEU A 8 -36.88 9.63 -0.53
N ALA A 9 -38.13 9.55 -0.07
CA ALA A 9 -38.53 8.85 1.13
C ALA A 9 -38.61 7.34 0.89
N PHE A 10 -38.16 6.54 1.85
CA PHE A 10 -38.75 5.23 2.11
C PHE A 10 -38.88 5.00 3.62
N HIS A 11 -39.92 4.24 3.95
CA HIS A 11 -40.71 4.17 5.17
C HIS A 11 -39.98 3.97 6.51
N LEU A 12 -40.49 4.69 7.52
CA LEU A 12 -40.44 4.30 8.93
C LEU A 12 -41.29 3.03 9.14
N VAL A 13 -40.66 1.96 9.61
CA VAL A 13 -41.32 0.96 10.46
C VAL A 13 -40.62 0.99 11.81
N SER A 14 -41.37 1.41 12.83
CA SER A 14 -41.00 1.33 14.23
C SER A 14 -41.28 -0.08 14.76
N GLY A 15 -40.30 -0.72 15.42
CA GLY A 15 -40.59 -1.91 16.22
C GLY A 15 -39.41 -2.83 16.52
N PHE A 16 -38.89 -2.69 17.74
CA PHE A 16 -38.35 -3.74 18.61
C PHE A 16 -36.91 -4.28 18.50
N THR A 17 -36.36 -4.36 19.72
CA THR A 17 -35.39 -5.27 20.34
C THR A 17 -33.93 -5.22 19.87
N VAL A 18 -33.13 -4.60 20.74
CA VAL A 18 -31.68 -4.74 20.83
C VAL A 18 -31.33 -6.23 20.97
N MET A 19 -30.82 -6.85 19.91
CA MET A 19 -29.88 -7.94 20.05
C MET A 19 -28.48 -7.35 19.99
N ASN A 20 -27.83 -7.33 21.16
CA ASN A 20 -26.40 -7.13 21.24
C ASN A 20 -25.71 -8.27 20.49
N VAL A 21 -25.37 -8.04 19.23
CA VAL A 21 -24.27 -8.77 18.61
C VAL A 21 -23.01 -8.22 19.26
N THR A 22 -22.60 -8.82 20.36
CA THR A 22 -21.21 -8.78 20.81
C THR A 22 -20.39 -9.46 19.71
N ARG A 23 -20.06 -8.70 18.67
CA ARG A 23 -18.90 -9.01 17.84
C ARG A 23 -17.76 -9.11 18.83
N SER A 24 -17.11 -10.25 18.89
CA SER A 24 -15.90 -10.48 19.67
C SER A 24 -14.88 -9.42 19.23
N ASN A 25 -14.92 -8.28 19.91
CA ASN A 25 -13.70 -7.61 20.30
C ASN A 25 -12.98 -8.64 21.15
N GLU A 26 -12.24 -9.54 20.50
CA GLU A 26 -10.93 -9.83 21.02
C GLU A 26 -10.23 -8.48 21.07
N THR A 27 -10.42 -7.82 22.21
CA THR A 27 -9.37 -7.05 22.83
C THR A 27 -8.17 -7.97 22.80
N ARG A 28 -7.39 -7.89 21.71
CA ARG A 28 -6.05 -8.45 21.63
C ARG A 28 -5.39 -7.99 22.90
N SER A 29 -5.21 -8.95 23.80
CA SER A 29 -4.62 -8.73 25.09
C SER A 29 -3.34 -7.93 24.88
N LYS A 30 -3.13 -6.93 25.72
CA LYS A 30 -1.83 -6.27 25.83
C LYS A 30 -0.75 -7.36 25.89
N GLY A 31 0.11 -7.43 24.87
CA GLY A 31 1.45 -8.01 25.00
C GLY A 31 1.70 -9.40 24.42
N GLU A 32 0.87 -9.95 23.53
CA GLU A 32 1.30 -11.15 22.79
C GLU A 32 2.24 -10.74 21.65
N TRP A 33 3.55 -10.95 21.87
CA TRP A 33 4.60 -10.77 20.87
C TRP A 33 4.31 -11.67 19.66
N VAL A 34 4.10 -11.08 18.48
CA VAL A 34 4.15 -11.86 17.24
C VAL A 34 5.60 -12.29 17.06
N PRO A 35 5.90 -13.60 17.02
CA PRO A 35 7.25 -14.05 16.74
C PRO A 35 7.65 -13.57 15.34
N CYS A 36 8.80 -12.90 15.25
CA CYS A 36 9.38 -12.45 13.98
C CYS A 36 10.83 -12.96 13.86
N GLY A 37 11.33 -12.99 12.63
CA GLY A 37 12.74 -13.26 12.33
C GLY A 37 13.23 -14.65 12.76
N GLN A 38 12.33 -15.64 12.85
CA GLN A 38 12.64 -17.04 13.20
C GLN A 38 12.86 -17.91 11.96
N ASP A 39 14.10 -18.33 11.71
CA ASP A 39 14.43 -19.28 10.65
C ASP A 39 14.13 -20.74 11.04
N GLN A 40 14.27 -21.65 10.07
CA GLN A 40 14.13 -23.10 10.27
C GLN A 40 15.50 -23.83 10.30
N LEU A 41 16.62 -23.13 10.55
CA LEU A 41 17.96 -23.71 10.43
C LEU A 41 18.37 -24.63 11.60
N GLU A 42 17.48 -24.93 12.54
CA GLU A 42 17.71 -25.80 13.70
C GLU A 42 19.00 -25.48 14.50
N GLY A 43 19.43 -24.21 14.53
CA GLY A 43 20.64 -23.76 15.23
C GLY A 43 21.96 -23.93 14.45
N ARG A 44 21.91 -24.26 13.16
CA ARG A 44 23.09 -24.28 12.28
C ARG A 44 23.60 -22.86 12.02
N THR A 45 24.92 -22.71 11.94
CA THR A 45 25.55 -21.46 11.49
C THR A 45 25.28 -21.24 10.02
N ILE A 46 25.21 -19.97 9.61
CA ILE A 46 24.92 -19.59 8.24
C ILE A 46 26.23 -19.34 7.54
N GLU A 47 26.43 -20.09 6.48
CA GLU A 47 27.56 -19.90 5.57
C GLU A 47 27.11 -19.25 4.28
N GLU A 48 28.04 -18.60 3.60
CA GLU A 48 27.82 -18.11 2.25
C GLU A 48 27.54 -19.27 1.29
N GLY A 49 26.72 -19.01 0.28
CA GLY A 49 26.36 -20.00 -0.74
C GLY A 49 24.86 -20.11 -0.95
N MET A 50 24.42 -21.29 -1.40
CA MET A 50 23.02 -21.55 -1.70
C MET A 50 22.38 -22.40 -0.61
N THR A 51 21.17 -22.04 -0.19
CA THR A 51 20.35 -22.85 0.73
C THR A 51 18.88 -22.80 0.34
N GLU A 52 18.09 -23.70 0.91
CA GLU A 52 16.65 -23.81 0.63
C GLU A 52 15.86 -22.61 1.20
N ILE A 53 14.89 -22.08 0.43
CA ILE A 53 14.03 -20.95 0.80
C ILE A 53 13.16 -21.25 2.03
N GLU A 54 12.84 -22.52 2.25
CA GLU A 54 12.09 -23.05 3.39
C GLU A 54 12.74 -22.66 4.73
N ASN A 55 14.07 -22.45 4.74
CA ASN A 55 14.79 -21.97 5.91
C ASN A 55 14.41 -20.54 6.33
N PHE A 56 13.82 -19.74 5.43
CA PHE A 56 13.49 -18.34 5.63
C PHE A 56 12.02 -18.05 5.33
N PRO A 57 11.10 -18.30 6.29
CA PRO A 57 9.65 -18.20 6.08
C PRO A 57 9.15 -16.81 5.63
N TRP A 58 9.91 -15.74 5.88
CA TRP A 58 9.57 -14.39 5.44
C TRP A 58 10.01 -14.07 4.01
N LEU A 59 10.87 -14.87 3.39
CA LEU A 59 11.22 -14.68 1.99
C LEU A 59 10.17 -15.34 1.11
N GLY A 60 9.92 -14.75 -0.06
CA GLY A 60 9.01 -15.34 -1.02
C GLY A 60 9.05 -14.67 -2.37
N LEU A 61 8.13 -15.12 -3.22
CA LEU A 61 8.01 -14.66 -4.59
C LEU A 61 6.59 -14.18 -4.85
N LEU A 62 6.49 -13.01 -5.47
CA LEU A 62 5.30 -12.60 -6.20
C LEU A 62 5.41 -13.15 -7.62
N VAL A 63 4.38 -13.85 -8.07
CA VAL A 63 4.28 -14.50 -9.37
C VAL A 63 3.21 -13.78 -10.20
N TYR A 64 3.57 -13.33 -11.40
CA TYR A 64 2.65 -12.66 -12.31
C TYR A 64 2.99 -12.92 -13.80
N PRO A 65 1.99 -13.20 -14.66
CA PRO A 65 0.64 -13.61 -14.30
C PRO A 65 0.64 -15.08 -13.87
N ILE A 66 -0.12 -15.43 -12.82
CA ILE A 66 -0.14 -16.80 -12.26
C ILE A 66 -0.55 -17.88 -13.27
N ASN A 67 -1.40 -17.54 -14.24
CA ASN A 67 -1.90 -18.45 -15.27
C ASN A 67 -1.20 -18.27 -16.63
N GLY A 68 -0.06 -17.56 -16.67
CA GLY A 68 0.69 -17.39 -17.92
C GLY A 68 1.64 -18.55 -18.19
N ASP A 69 1.95 -18.77 -19.47
CA ASP A 69 2.91 -19.80 -19.88
C ASP A 69 4.33 -19.53 -19.36
N ASN A 70 4.68 -18.26 -19.16
CA ASN A 70 5.96 -17.81 -18.61
C ASN A 70 5.73 -16.74 -17.53
N PRO A 71 5.40 -17.15 -16.29
CA PRO A 71 5.21 -16.20 -15.22
C PRO A 71 6.53 -15.54 -14.84
N THR A 72 6.51 -14.23 -14.64
CA THR A 72 7.62 -13.48 -14.07
C THR A 72 7.51 -13.52 -12.55
N THR A 73 8.65 -13.60 -11.88
CA THR A 73 8.71 -13.59 -10.41
C THR A 73 9.50 -12.41 -9.86
N THR A 74 9.01 -11.82 -8.79
CA THR A 74 9.69 -10.77 -8.02
C THR A 74 9.88 -11.22 -6.58
N ALA A 75 11.07 -11.02 -6.03
CA ALA A 75 11.32 -11.27 -4.61
C ALA A 75 10.50 -10.32 -3.72
N VAL A 76 9.88 -10.89 -2.69
CA VAL A 76 9.12 -10.18 -1.68
C VAL A 76 9.52 -10.63 -0.28
N VAL A 77 9.34 -9.74 0.70
CA VAL A 77 9.67 -10.00 2.10
C VAL A 77 8.45 -9.75 2.98
N LEU A 78 8.02 -10.75 3.74
CA LEU A 78 6.94 -10.64 4.70
C LEU A 78 7.38 -9.83 5.92
N ILE A 79 6.68 -8.74 6.21
CA ILE A 79 7.02 -7.79 7.28
C ILE A 79 5.95 -7.70 8.37
N SER A 80 4.76 -8.26 8.11
CA SER A 80 3.67 -8.46 9.08
C SER A 80 2.85 -9.67 8.69
N ASP A 81 1.80 -9.99 9.43
CA ASP A 81 0.99 -11.18 9.20
C ASP A 81 0.37 -11.23 7.79
N ASP A 82 0.12 -10.08 7.14
CA ASP A 82 -0.55 -9.98 5.84
C ASP A 82 0.07 -8.96 4.88
N VAL A 83 1.27 -8.46 5.15
CA VAL A 83 1.94 -7.48 4.28
C VAL A 83 3.32 -7.94 3.88
N VAL A 84 3.55 -7.94 2.57
CA VAL A 84 4.87 -8.14 1.99
C VAL A 84 5.38 -6.84 1.37
N LEU A 85 6.70 -6.74 1.31
CA LEU A 85 7.45 -5.58 0.85
C LEU A 85 8.32 -5.97 -0.32
N SER A 86 8.45 -5.06 -1.30
CA SER A 86 9.33 -5.23 -2.46
C SER A 86 9.76 -3.87 -3.03
N SER A 87 10.60 -3.89 -4.06
CA SER A 87 10.95 -2.70 -4.83
C SER A 87 9.73 -2.17 -5.58
N ALA A 88 9.48 -0.86 -5.48
CA ALA A 88 8.41 -0.22 -6.24
C ALA A 88 8.60 -0.38 -7.75
N LEU A 89 9.85 -0.41 -8.23
CA LEU A 89 10.17 -0.59 -9.63
C LEU A 89 9.71 -1.95 -10.16
N ASP A 90 9.94 -3.00 -9.38
CA ASP A 90 9.56 -4.37 -9.77
C ASP A 90 8.04 -4.52 -9.79
N ILE A 91 7.36 -3.93 -8.80
CA ILE A 91 5.90 -3.96 -8.74
C ILE A 91 5.28 -3.11 -9.85
N ASP A 92 5.82 -1.92 -10.17
CA ASP A 92 5.30 -1.05 -11.24
C ASP A 92 5.44 -1.65 -12.64
N TYR A 93 6.41 -2.56 -12.86
CA TYR A 93 6.62 -3.24 -14.13
C TYR A 93 5.40 -4.03 -14.62
N TYR A 94 4.61 -4.60 -13.70
CA TYR A 94 3.44 -5.40 -14.04
C TYR A 94 2.24 -4.56 -14.50
N ASN A 95 1.40 -5.09 -15.41
CA ASN A 95 0.17 -4.41 -15.81
C ASN A 95 -0.74 -4.19 -14.60
N LYS A 96 -1.17 -2.94 -14.38
CA LYS A 96 -2.00 -2.50 -13.26
C LYS A 96 -3.50 -2.69 -13.51
N GLU A 97 -3.90 -3.09 -14.72
CA GLU A 97 -5.30 -3.37 -15.08
C GLU A 97 -5.83 -4.68 -14.51
N ASN A 98 -4.94 -5.61 -14.16
CA ASN A 98 -5.28 -6.95 -13.70
C ASN A 98 -4.24 -7.48 -12.68
N PHE A 99 -3.52 -6.57 -12.03
CA PHE A 99 -2.43 -6.92 -11.11
C PHE A 99 -2.95 -7.75 -9.94
N ARG A 100 -4.00 -7.32 -9.25
CA ARG A 100 -4.55 -8.08 -8.10
C ARG A 100 -5.15 -9.39 -8.55
N ALA A 101 -5.87 -9.38 -9.67
CA ALA A 101 -6.52 -10.57 -10.22
C ALA A 101 -5.51 -11.68 -10.55
N LEU A 102 -4.38 -11.33 -11.20
CA LEU A 102 -3.44 -12.29 -11.76
C LEU A 102 -2.15 -12.49 -10.96
N SER A 103 -1.90 -11.71 -9.92
CA SER A 103 -0.71 -11.89 -9.07
C SER A 103 -1.00 -12.81 -7.91
N ARG A 104 -0.03 -13.65 -7.54
CA ARG A 104 -0.04 -14.44 -6.31
C ARG A 104 1.29 -14.34 -5.60
N VAL A 105 1.28 -14.54 -4.28
CA VAL A 105 2.49 -14.59 -3.46
C VAL A 105 2.64 -15.98 -2.87
N VAL A 106 3.86 -16.53 -2.90
CA VAL A 106 4.25 -17.75 -2.18
C VAL A 106 5.36 -17.39 -1.23
N LEU A 107 5.27 -17.84 0.03
CA LEU A 107 6.22 -17.53 1.10
C LEU A 107 6.86 -18.81 1.62
N GLY A 108 8.17 -18.75 1.90
CA GLY A 108 8.96 -19.83 2.46
C GLY A 108 8.93 -21.13 1.66
N ASN A 109 8.64 -21.07 0.36
CA ASN A 109 8.51 -22.25 -0.51
C ASN A 109 8.87 -21.92 -1.95
N ASN A 110 9.35 -22.90 -2.69
CA ASN A 110 9.69 -22.80 -4.12
C ASN A 110 8.47 -22.84 -5.07
N CYS A 111 7.51 -21.92 -4.94
CA CYS A 111 6.27 -21.92 -5.75
C CYS A 111 5.42 -23.22 -5.69
N THR A 112 5.77 -24.19 -4.86
CA THR A 112 5.02 -25.43 -4.58
C THR A 112 4.03 -25.26 -3.41
N GLY A 113 4.25 -24.23 -2.60
CA GLY A 113 3.42 -23.86 -1.47
C GLY A 113 2.09 -23.21 -1.86
N PRO A 114 1.26 -22.86 -0.87
CA PRO A 114 -0.01 -22.20 -1.12
C PRO A 114 0.19 -20.81 -1.71
N TYR A 115 -0.45 -20.56 -2.85
CA TYR A 115 -0.53 -19.25 -3.46
C TYR A 115 -1.52 -18.36 -2.72
N ILE A 116 -1.05 -17.23 -2.22
CA ILE A 116 -1.84 -16.24 -1.50
C ILE A 116 -2.24 -15.13 -2.48
N SER A 117 -3.53 -14.79 -2.49
CA SER A 117 -4.06 -13.73 -3.35
C SER A 117 -3.63 -12.34 -2.87
N ILE A 118 -3.53 -11.38 -3.80
CA ILE A 118 -3.28 -9.98 -3.44
C ILE A 118 -4.61 -9.31 -3.16
N ARG A 119 -4.72 -8.70 -1.97
CA ARG A 119 -5.85 -7.83 -1.64
C ARG A 119 -5.62 -6.42 -2.18
N GLU A 120 -4.43 -5.88 -1.94
CA GLU A 120 -4.16 -4.47 -2.19
C GLU A 120 -2.66 -4.18 -2.36
N TYR A 121 -2.30 -3.04 -2.95
CA TYR A 121 -0.91 -2.58 -2.98
C TYR A 121 -0.79 -1.05 -2.94
N THR A 122 0.34 -0.53 -2.46
CA THR A 122 0.67 0.89 -2.52
C THR A 122 2.15 1.11 -2.77
N PHE A 123 2.46 2.16 -3.53
CA PHE A 123 3.81 2.66 -3.66
C PHE A 123 4.13 3.67 -2.55
N HIS A 124 5.41 3.80 -2.22
CA HIS A 124 5.89 4.94 -1.44
C HIS A 124 5.57 6.25 -2.18
N PRO A 125 5.17 7.34 -1.49
CA PRO A 125 4.82 8.61 -2.14
C PRO A 125 5.94 9.24 -2.99
N GLU A 126 7.19 8.90 -2.70
CA GLU A 126 8.36 9.37 -3.47
C GLU A 126 8.59 8.57 -4.75
N PHE A 127 7.84 7.48 -4.96
CA PHE A 127 7.97 6.69 -6.16
C PHE A 127 7.57 7.52 -7.37
N THR A 128 8.52 7.71 -8.27
CA THR A 128 8.28 8.18 -9.63
C THR A 128 9.04 7.26 -10.57
N ARG A 129 8.53 7.08 -11.79
CA ARG A 129 9.26 6.36 -12.84
C ARG A 129 10.62 6.98 -13.17
N SER A 130 10.89 8.21 -12.74
CA SER A 130 12.19 8.88 -12.92
C SER A 130 13.20 8.63 -11.78
N THR A 131 12.76 8.29 -10.57
CA THR A 131 13.63 8.12 -9.39
C THR A 131 13.90 6.65 -9.04
N TYR A 132 13.16 5.71 -9.62
CA TYR A 132 13.39 4.25 -9.66
C TYR A 132 13.58 3.48 -8.34
N SER A 133 13.71 4.14 -7.19
CA SER A 133 14.32 3.53 -5.99
C SER A 133 13.54 3.83 -4.72
N THR A 134 12.35 3.23 -4.60
CA THR A 134 11.56 3.28 -3.37
C THR A 134 10.85 1.93 -3.14
N LEU A 135 10.11 1.81 -2.04
CA LEU A 135 9.41 0.58 -1.67
C LEU A 135 7.96 0.56 -2.16
N ALA A 136 7.47 -0.65 -2.41
CA ALA A 136 6.04 -0.94 -2.50
C ALA A 136 5.63 -1.90 -1.39
N LEU A 137 4.43 -1.70 -0.87
CA LEU A 137 3.76 -2.67 0.00
C LEU A 137 2.66 -3.37 -0.77
N VAL A 138 2.51 -4.66 -0.51
CA VAL A 138 1.47 -5.52 -1.06
C VAL A 138 0.78 -6.20 0.12
N GLN A 139 -0.53 -5.98 0.25
CA GLN A 139 -1.37 -6.68 1.20
C GLN A 139 -1.86 -7.99 0.61
N LEU A 140 -1.71 -9.05 1.39
CA LEU A 140 -2.19 -10.38 1.11
C LEU A 140 -3.65 -10.54 1.55
N ALA A 141 -4.44 -11.28 0.76
CA ALA A 141 -5.76 -11.75 1.13
C ALA A 141 -5.60 -13.09 1.85
N ILE A 142 -5.40 -13.02 3.16
CA ILE A 142 -5.21 -14.20 4.01
C ILE A 142 -6.56 -14.64 4.57
N ASP A 143 -6.92 -15.88 4.29
CA ASP A 143 -8.07 -16.52 4.91
C ASP A 143 -7.72 -16.98 6.32
N ILE A 144 -8.71 -16.99 7.21
CA ILE A 144 -8.57 -17.36 8.64
C ILE A 144 -7.96 -18.76 8.83
N ASN A 145 -8.02 -19.61 7.79
CA ASN A 145 -7.50 -20.99 7.80
C ASN A 145 -6.06 -21.13 7.28
N VAL A 146 -5.40 -20.04 6.88
CA VAL A 146 -3.99 -20.08 6.47
C VAL A 146 -3.11 -20.16 7.72
N SER A 147 -2.14 -21.08 7.70
CA SER A 147 -1.12 -21.25 8.73
C SER A 147 -0.46 -19.93 9.13
N LYS A 148 -0.17 -19.77 10.42
CA LYS A 148 0.51 -18.58 10.98
C LYS A 148 1.80 -18.28 10.21
N LEU A 149 1.82 -17.18 9.46
CA LEU A 149 3.00 -16.71 8.75
C LEU A 149 4.00 -16.08 9.74
N ILE A 150 5.29 -16.22 9.47
CA ILE A 150 6.37 -15.69 10.33
C ILE A 150 7.05 -14.54 9.58
N PRO A 151 6.79 -13.27 9.93
CA PRO A 151 7.42 -12.13 9.29
C PRO A 151 8.88 -11.94 9.73
N ILE A 152 9.67 -11.20 8.96
CA ILE A 152 10.97 -10.70 9.40
C ILE A 152 10.78 -9.60 10.46
N CYS A 153 11.74 -9.45 11.38
CA CYS A 153 11.64 -8.38 12.36
C CYS A 153 11.95 -6.99 11.76
N PRO A 154 11.40 -5.92 12.38
CA PRO A 154 11.80 -4.54 12.13
C PRO A 154 13.32 -4.31 12.25
N PRO A 155 13.86 -3.25 11.62
CA PRO A 155 15.27 -2.92 11.74
C PRO A 155 15.66 -2.67 13.21
N PRO A 156 16.88 -3.05 13.63
CA PRO A 156 17.37 -2.71 14.96
C PRO A 156 17.49 -1.19 15.11
N SER A 157 17.29 -0.67 16.33
CA SER A 157 17.49 0.77 16.62
C SER A 157 18.95 1.19 16.47
N THR A 158 19.86 0.28 16.80
CA THR A 158 21.31 0.42 16.72
C THR A 158 21.89 -0.97 16.54
N PHE A 159 22.94 -1.09 15.74
CA PHE A 159 23.70 -2.33 15.61
C PHE A 159 25.18 -2.00 15.47
N MET A 160 26.03 -2.95 15.84
CA MET A 160 27.48 -2.81 15.74
C MET A 160 27.95 -3.39 14.40
N ASN A 161 29.06 -2.86 13.86
CA ASN A 161 29.68 -3.41 12.65
C ASN A 161 30.18 -4.86 12.82
N SER A 162 30.24 -5.37 14.05
CA SER A 162 30.62 -6.76 14.35
C SER A 162 29.48 -7.77 14.19
N GLU A 163 28.25 -7.30 13.98
CA GLU A 163 27.09 -8.17 13.74
C GLU A 163 27.13 -8.71 12.31
N GLU A 164 26.69 -9.96 12.13
CA GLU A 164 26.69 -10.61 10.83
C GLU A 164 25.57 -10.06 9.95
N ILE A 165 25.95 -9.42 8.86
CA ILE A 165 25.06 -8.87 7.85
C ILE A 165 25.15 -9.74 6.61
N PHE A 166 23.98 -10.00 6.02
CA PHE A 166 23.88 -10.83 4.83
C PHE A 166 23.00 -10.15 3.78
N ALA A 167 23.33 -10.37 2.52
CA ALA A 167 22.42 -10.11 1.43
C ALA A 167 21.91 -11.44 0.88
N MET A 168 20.60 -11.56 0.76
CA MET A 168 19.91 -12.75 0.29
C MET A 168 19.24 -12.47 -1.06
N THR A 169 19.48 -13.31 -2.06
CA THR A 169 18.80 -13.23 -3.36
C THR A 169 18.11 -14.52 -3.71
N LEU A 170 16.94 -14.38 -4.36
CA LEU A 170 16.22 -15.51 -4.91
C LEU A 170 16.61 -15.70 -6.38
N VAL A 171 16.68 -16.95 -6.82
CA VAL A 171 16.69 -17.25 -8.26
C VAL A 171 15.27 -16.99 -8.77
N ASN A 172 15.13 -16.06 -9.72
CA ASN A 172 13.83 -15.54 -10.17
C ASN A 172 13.14 -16.47 -11.20
N ASP A 173 12.90 -17.73 -10.84
CA ASP A 173 12.06 -18.64 -11.63
C ASP A 173 11.40 -19.72 -10.77
N CYS A 174 10.08 -19.91 -10.86
CA CYS A 174 9.42 -20.98 -10.10
C CYS A 174 9.95 -22.41 -10.39
N TYR A 175 10.75 -22.58 -11.45
CA TYR A 175 11.39 -23.84 -11.81
C TYR A 175 12.70 -24.10 -11.06
N ASN A 176 13.50 -23.07 -10.72
CA ASN A 176 14.76 -23.22 -9.97
C ASN A 176 14.78 -22.39 -8.65
N SER A 177 13.67 -21.75 -8.25
CA SER A 177 13.60 -20.81 -7.12
C SER A 177 13.58 -21.42 -5.72
N SER A 178 13.97 -22.68 -5.54
CA SER A 178 14.12 -23.26 -4.20
C SER A 178 15.32 -22.71 -3.47
N MET A 179 16.22 -22.03 -4.18
CA MET A 179 17.51 -21.64 -3.64
C MET A 179 17.58 -20.14 -3.36
N VAL A 180 18.00 -19.82 -2.15
CA VAL A 180 18.42 -18.50 -1.68
C VAL A 180 19.95 -18.45 -1.77
N ASN A 181 20.50 -17.51 -2.52
CA ASN A 181 21.92 -17.19 -2.46
C ASN A 181 22.17 -16.24 -1.29
N ILE A 182 23.11 -16.59 -0.44
CA ILE A 182 23.51 -15.85 0.76
C ILE A 182 24.93 -15.34 0.57
N PHE A 183 25.10 -14.03 0.72
CA PHE A 183 26.39 -13.34 0.68
C PHE A 183 26.62 -12.67 2.04
N LYS A 184 27.80 -12.88 2.65
CA LYS A 184 28.22 -12.13 3.85
C LYS A 184 28.64 -10.74 3.40
N MET A 185 28.16 -9.73 4.11
CA MET A 185 28.29 -8.34 3.73
C MET A 185 28.92 -7.52 4.85
N ASP A 186 29.76 -6.58 4.49
CA ASP A 186 30.22 -5.51 5.37
C ASP A 186 29.37 -4.25 5.13
N TYR A 187 28.84 -3.68 6.20
CA TYR A 187 28.13 -2.40 6.12
C TYR A 187 29.09 -1.27 5.78
N MET A 188 28.69 -0.39 4.86
CA MET A 188 29.47 0.75 4.42
C MET A 188 28.75 2.05 4.71
N ASP A 189 29.50 3.05 5.17
CA ASP A 189 28.98 4.40 5.33
C ASP A 189 28.58 5.00 3.98
N ALA A 190 27.53 5.82 3.99
CA ALA A 190 26.97 6.45 2.79
C ALA A 190 28.02 7.30 2.03
N THR A 191 28.93 7.97 2.73
CA THR A 191 29.98 8.80 2.12
C THR A 191 30.97 7.95 1.33
N GLN A 192 31.43 6.83 1.91
CA GLN A 192 32.34 5.89 1.26
C GLN A 192 31.70 5.26 0.02
N CYS A 193 30.42 4.90 0.15
CA CYS A 193 29.62 4.38 -0.95
C CYS A 193 29.53 5.41 -2.09
N GLN A 194 29.17 6.65 -1.79
CA GLN A 194 29.04 7.71 -2.81
C GLN A 194 30.37 8.00 -3.51
N ASP A 195 31.47 8.06 -2.75
CA ASP A 195 32.80 8.28 -3.30
C ASP A 195 33.24 7.17 -4.25
N TYR A 196 32.87 5.91 -3.98
CA TYR A 196 33.11 4.81 -4.91
C TYR A 196 32.38 5.03 -6.24
N TYR A 197 31.07 5.29 -6.22
CA TYR A 197 30.27 5.47 -7.44
C TYR A 197 30.75 6.68 -8.26
N ARG A 198 31.16 7.76 -7.60
CA ARG A 198 31.75 8.92 -8.26
C ARG A 198 33.06 8.57 -8.97
N ARG A 199 33.96 7.85 -8.29
CA ARG A 199 35.24 7.42 -8.89
C ARG A 199 35.05 6.42 -10.04
N ALA A 200 34.04 5.55 -9.93
CA ALA A 200 33.70 4.57 -10.96
C ALA A 200 32.97 5.18 -12.18
N GLY A 201 32.61 6.47 -12.15
CA GLY A 201 31.82 7.10 -13.21
C GLY A 201 30.37 6.63 -13.28
N LEU A 202 29.85 6.10 -12.17
CA LEU A 202 28.49 5.54 -12.04
C LEU A 202 27.56 6.43 -11.20
N ASP A 203 27.98 7.66 -10.89
CA ASP A 203 27.24 8.63 -10.08
C ASP A 203 26.12 9.32 -10.90
N ILE A 204 25.09 8.53 -11.22
CA ILE A 204 23.91 8.98 -11.97
C ILE A 204 22.83 9.35 -10.95
N GLN A 205 22.42 10.63 -10.93
CA GLN A 205 21.49 11.16 -9.93
C GLN A 205 20.17 10.38 -9.83
N SER A 206 19.60 9.96 -10.97
CA SER A 206 18.34 9.20 -11.01
C SER A 206 18.44 7.77 -10.45
N MET A 207 19.64 7.26 -10.21
CA MET A 207 19.86 5.93 -9.65
C MET A 207 20.05 5.92 -8.14
N TRP A 208 20.11 7.08 -7.48
CA TRP A 208 20.28 7.16 -6.03
C TRP A 208 18.93 7.13 -5.31
N PRO A 209 18.68 6.16 -4.42
CA PRO A 209 17.55 6.21 -3.51
C PRO A 209 17.61 7.47 -2.63
N THR A 210 16.45 8.01 -2.25
CA THR A 210 16.37 9.09 -1.24
C THR A 210 17.00 8.66 0.09
N HIS A 211 16.75 7.40 0.47
CA HIS A 211 17.27 6.78 1.68
C HIS A 211 18.01 5.50 1.31
N LEU A 212 19.30 5.51 1.57
CA LEU A 212 20.25 4.50 1.10
C LEU A 212 20.96 3.84 2.28
N ALA A 213 20.97 2.51 2.25
CA ALA A 213 21.96 1.70 2.95
C ALA A 213 22.96 1.15 1.92
N CYS A 214 24.21 1.02 2.32
CA CYS A 214 25.26 0.49 1.45
C CYS A 214 25.99 -0.65 2.14
N ALA A 215 26.26 -1.70 1.38
CA ALA A 215 27.00 -2.85 1.88
C ALA A 215 27.82 -3.48 0.77
N GLN A 216 28.94 -4.09 1.11
CA GLN A 216 29.85 -4.74 0.17
C GLN A 216 30.03 -6.20 0.56
N GLY A 217 29.98 -7.11 -0.41
CA GLY A 217 30.23 -8.52 -0.16
C GLY A 217 31.68 -8.74 0.27
N GLN A 218 31.90 -9.55 1.30
CA GLN A 218 33.23 -9.93 1.78
C GLN A 218 33.94 -10.80 0.74
N VAL A 219 33.19 -11.70 0.12
CA VAL A 219 33.61 -12.58 -0.96
C VAL A 219 32.48 -12.61 -1.98
N GLY A 220 32.79 -12.51 -3.27
CA GLY A 220 31.74 -12.66 -4.27
C GLY A 220 32.19 -12.16 -5.60
N GLY A 221 32.61 -13.09 -6.45
CA GLY A 221 33.07 -12.81 -7.81
C GLY A 221 32.00 -12.13 -8.69
N HIS A 222 31.85 -12.56 -9.93
CA HIS A 222 30.90 -11.89 -10.83
C HIS A 222 29.44 -12.24 -10.48
N CYS A 223 28.81 -11.43 -9.62
CA CYS A 223 27.37 -11.44 -9.39
C CYS A 223 26.75 -10.13 -9.92
N ILE A 224 25.55 -10.19 -10.47
CA ILE A 224 24.77 -9.00 -10.89
C ILE A 224 23.66 -8.80 -9.87
N TRP A 225 23.72 -7.71 -9.11
CA TRP A 225 22.63 -7.33 -8.20
C TRP A 225 21.42 -6.85 -8.99
N ARG A 226 20.36 -7.64 -8.95
CA ARG A 226 19.03 -7.23 -9.38
C ARG A 226 18.26 -6.66 -8.19
N SER A 227 17.24 -5.87 -8.50
CA SER A 227 16.25 -5.43 -7.52
C SER A 227 15.60 -6.62 -6.81
N GLY A 228 15.26 -6.44 -5.53
CA GLY A 228 14.63 -7.46 -4.70
C GLY A 228 15.58 -8.30 -3.83
N ALA A 229 16.90 -8.06 -3.91
CA ALA A 229 17.83 -8.59 -2.91
C ALA A 229 17.46 -8.10 -1.51
N THR A 230 17.57 -8.93 -0.48
CA THR A 230 17.19 -8.56 0.88
C THR A 230 18.43 -8.44 1.75
N LEU A 231 18.71 -7.24 2.25
CA LEU A 231 19.78 -7.00 3.22
C LEU A 231 19.24 -7.22 4.62
N VAL A 232 19.82 -8.18 5.34
CA VAL A 232 19.37 -8.62 6.65
C VAL A 232 20.53 -8.66 7.64
N ILE A 233 20.20 -8.58 8.93
CA ILE A 233 21.16 -8.68 10.03
C ILE A 233 20.67 -9.70 11.04
N ARG A 234 21.61 -10.46 11.62
CA ARG A 234 21.33 -11.34 12.76
C ARG A 234 21.63 -10.59 14.05
N HIS A 235 20.58 -10.09 14.70
CA HIS A 235 20.69 -9.27 15.91
C HIS A 235 19.88 -9.90 17.04
N GLU A 236 20.50 -10.14 18.19
CA GLU A 236 19.88 -10.80 19.36
C GLU A 236 19.20 -12.15 19.01
N GLY A 237 19.79 -12.90 18.09
CA GLY A 237 19.28 -14.21 17.67
C GLY A 237 18.05 -14.16 16.74
N GLN A 238 17.68 -12.97 16.24
CA GLN A 238 16.57 -12.80 15.29
C GLN A 238 17.05 -12.15 14.00
N TRP A 239 16.38 -12.49 12.90
CA TRP A 239 16.57 -11.78 11.64
C TRP A 239 15.82 -10.47 11.60
N LYS A 240 16.55 -9.39 11.34
CA LYS A 240 16.00 -8.05 11.16
C LYS A 240 16.28 -7.56 9.74
N LEU A 241 15.30 -6.87 9.15
CA LEU A 241 15.42 -6.30 7.80
C LEU A 241 16.18 -4.97 7.85
N LEU A 242 17.27 -4.85 7.08
CA LEU A 242 18.00 -3.59 6.91
C LEU A 242 17.64 -2.87 5.61
N GLY A 243 17.38 -3.60 4.52
CA GLY A 243 17.05 -2.95 3.25
C GLY A 243 16.73 -3.88 2.09
N ILE A 244 16.31 -3.28 0.99
CA ILE A 244 16.00 -3.98 -0.27
C ILE A 244 16.92 -3.48 -1.37
N GLY A 245 17.57 -4.38 -2.09
CA GLY A 245 18.56 -4.06 -3.10
C GLY A 245 17.96 -3.30 -4.26
N VAL A 246 18.72 -2.35 -4.77
CA VAL A 246 18.52 -1.71 -6.07
C VAL A 246 19.60 -2.17 -7.04
N TYR A 247 19.43 -1.90 -8.33
CA TYR A 247 20.43 -2.24 -9.33
C TYR A 247 21.81 -1.66 -8.99
N GLY A 248 22.84 -2.50 -9.08
CA GLY A 248 24.21 -2.16 -8.68
C GLY A 248 25.29 -2.93 -9.44
N PRO A 249 26.56 -2.51 -9.30
CA PRO A 249 27.69 -2.99 -10.11
C PRO A 249 28.18 -4.42 -9.75
N GLY A 250 27.73 -5.02 -8.65
CA GLY A 250 28.01 -6.43 -8.30
C GLY A 250 28.41 -6.66 -6.84
N CYS A 251 28.60 -7.92 -6.44
CA CYS A 251 28.80 -8.37 -5.03
C CYS A 251 30.04 -7.79 -4.37
N GLU A 252 31.18 -7.84 -5.04
CA GLU A 252 32.45 -7.29 -4.53
C GLU A 252 32.53 -5.76 -4.58
N SER A 253 31.52 -5.08 -5.11
CA SER A 253 31.46 -3.62 -5.16
C SER A 253 30.40 -3.08 -4.18
N PRO A 254 30.58 -1.84 -3.66
CA PRO A 254 29.59 -1.20 -2.81
C PRO A 254 28.20 -1.25 -3.45
N SER A 255 27.32 -2.04 -2.85
CA SER A 255 25.98 -2.32 -3.34
C SER A 255 24.97 -1.51 -2.57
N ARG A 256 23.95 -1.05 -3.29
CA ARG A 256 23.00 -0.07 -2.80
C ARG A 256 21.69 -0.75 -2.45
N PHE A 257 21.13 -0.36 -1.32
CA PHE A 257 19.87 -0.86 -0.78
C PHE A 257 19.00 0.31 -0.36
N LEU A 258 17.69 0.16 -0.51
CA LEU A 258 16.67 1.01 0.08
C LEU A 258 16.75 0.84 1.60
N ASP A 259 17.12 1.88 2.33
CA ASP A 259 17.27 1.82 3.79
C ASP A 259 15.92 1.62 4.48
N TYR A 260 15.63 0.38 4.87
CA TYR A 260 14.37 0.04 5.52
C TYR A 260 14.24 0.69 6.90
N GLY A 261 15.34 1.01 7.58
CA GLY A 261 15.34 1.81 8.81
C GLY A 261 14.58 3.13 8.62
N MET A 262 14.88 3.83 7.52
CA MET A 262 14.26 5.10 7.18
C MET A 262 12.81 4.94 6.69
N TYR A 263 12.51 3.88 5.94
CA TYR A 263 11.14 3.62 5.46
C TYR A 263 10.21 2.97 6.50
N HIS A 264 10.74 2.39 7.59
CA HIS A 264 9.96 1.65 8.58
C HIS A 264 8.85 2.49 9.23
N LEU A 265 9.12 3.78 9.48
CA LEU A 265 8.11 4.71 10.01
C LEU A 265 6.94 4.93 9.05
N TRP A 266 7.21 5.02 7.75
CA TRP A 266 6.15 5.11 6.74
C TRP A 266 5.32 3.83 6.74
N VAL A 267 5.96 2.66 6.68
CA VAL A 267 5.29 1.35 6.73
C VAL A 267 4.37 1.24 7.95
N LYS A 268 4.90 1.50 9.15
CA LYS A 268 4.13 1.45 10.40
C LYS A 268 2.93 2.41 10.38
N ARG A 269 3.08 3.59 9.77
CA ARG A 269 1.99 4.58 9.68
C ARG A 269 0.87 4.12 8.77
N ILE A 270 1.19 3.49 7.64
CA ILE A 270 0.18 3.07 6.66
C ILE A 270 -0.50 1.75 7.02
N THR A 271 0.16 0.90 7.83
CA THR A 271 -0.42 -0.39 8.30
C THR A 271 -1.18 -0.27 9.63
N SER A 272 -0.96 0.79 10.42
CA SER A 272 -1.64 0.98 11.73
C SER A 272 -3.06 1.58 11.65
N LYS A 273 -3.54 1.93 10.46
CA LYS A 273 -4.78 2.71 10.26
C LYS A 273 -5.80 2.00 9.38
N ILE A 274 -6.07 0.74 9.70
CA ILE A 274 -7.03 -0.13 9.01
C ILE A 274 -8.42 0.54 8.99
N GLY A 275 -9.09 0.50 7.83
CA GLY A 275 -10.47 0.98 7.68
C GLY A 275 -10.66 2.51 7.75
N GLN A 276 -9.58 3.28 7.96
CA GLN A 276 -9.68 4.74 7.94
C GLN A 276 -9.74 5.26 6.51
N PRO A 277 -10.69 6.17 6.20
CA PRO A 277 -10.74 6.74 4.88
C PRO A 277 -9.50 7.55 4.55
N THR A 278 -9.01 7.41 3.32
CA THR A 278 -7.90 8.23 2.81
C THR A 278 -8.43 9.24 1.80
N ILE A 279 -7.89 10.45 1.86
CA ILE A 279 -8.24 11.54 0.93
C ILE A 279 -6.98 11.94 0.18
N SER A 280 -7.02 11.86 -1.14
CA SER A 280 -5.96 12.28 -2.05
C SER A 280 -6.41 13.48 -2.86
N ARG A 281 -5.71 14.60 -2.72
CA ARG A 281 -5.94 15.77 -3.57
C ARG A 281 -5.00 15.71 -4.77
N ILE A 282 -5.54 15.32 -5.91
CA ILE A 282 -4.76 15.13 -7.16
C ILE A 282 -4.55 16.46 -7.86
N ALA A 283 -5.59 17.30 -7.88
CA ALA A 283 -5.55 18.65 -8.43
C ALA A 283 -6.50 19.56 -7.65
N ASN A 284 -6.54 20.85 -8.00
CA ASN A 284 -7.52 21.77 -7.42
C ASN A 284 -8.95 21.30 -7.65
N ASN A 285 -9.24 20.69 -8.79
CA ASN A 285 -10.56 20.25 -9.20
C ASN A 285 -10.74 18.73 -9.21
N TYR A 286 -9.86 17.99 -8.51
CA TYR A 286 -9.87 16.52 -8.53
C TYR A 286 -9.43 15.97 -7.18
N VAL A 287 -10.36 15.29 -6.50
CA VAL A 287 -10.12 14.66 -5.19
C VAL A 287 -10.57 13.21 -5.26
N VAL A 288 -9.77 12.31 -4.69
CA VAL A 288 -10.10 10.90 -4.52
C VAL A 288 -10.28 10.60 -3.04
N LEU A 289 -11.38 9.94 -2.70
CA LEU A 289 -11.65 9.40 -1.37
C LEU A 289 -11.69 7.87 -1.47
N ARG A 290 -11.04 7.18 -0.55
CA ARG A 290 -11.13 5.72 -0.40
C ARG A 290 -11.59 5.38 0.99
N ARG A 291 -12.35 4.30 1.12
CA ARG A 291 -12.67 3.67 2.41
C ARG A 291 -12.74 2.18 2.16
N SER A 292 -11.57 1.56 2.18
CA SER A 292 -11.45 0.13 2.03
C SER A 292 -11.26 -0.55 3.40
N THR A 293 -11.72 -1.79 3.49
CA THR A 293 -11.41 -2.78 4.51
C THR A 293 -9.96 -3.30 4.46
N SER A 294 -9.16 -2.82 3.50
CA SER A 294 -7.71 -3.02 3.41
C SER A 294 -6.96 -2.50 4.65
N ASN A 295 -5.86 -3.17 4.98
CA ASN A 295 -4.94 -2.75 6.04
C ASN A 295 -3.88 -1.76 5.53
N ILE A 296 -3.83 -1.53 4.22
CA ILE A 296 -2.91 -0.59 3.59
C ILE A 296 -3.66 0.68 3.17
N GLN A 297 -3.24 1.81 3.70
CA GLN A 297 -3.70 3.11 3.25
C GLN A 297 -3.14 3.46 1.86
N ARG A 298 -4.03 3.86 0.95
CA ARG A 298 -3.68 4.24 -0.42
C ARG A 298 -3.92 5.69 -0.72
N PHE A 299 -3.03 6.25 -1.53
CA PHE A 299 -3.05 7.63 -1.98
C PHE A 299 -2.86 7.72 -3.49
N GLY A 300 -3.35 8.80 -4.09
CA GLY A 300 -3.24 9.07 -5.53
C GLY A 300 -4.50 8.78 -6.32
N LEU A 301 -4.34 8.73 -7.65
CA LEU A 301 -5.39 8.43 -8.62
C LEU A 301 -5.97 7.04 -8.42
N CYS A 302 -7.17 6.80 -8.94
CA CYS A 302 -7.73 5.46 -8.99
C CYS A 302 -7.10 4.65 -10.11
N ASP A 303 -6.78 3.39 -9.84
CA ASP A 303 -6.33 2.46 -10.85
C ASP A 303 -7.50 1.79 -11.59
N ALA A 304 -7.20 1.09 -12.67
CA ALA A 304 -8.20 0.49 -13.53
C ALA A 304 -9.03 -0.58 -12.80
N GLU A 305 -8.41 -1.42 -11.97
CA GLU A 305 -9.11 -2.45 -11.18
C GLU A 305 -10.10 -1.82 -10.19
N GLU A 306 -9.74 -0.71 -9.55
CA GLU A 306 -10.62 0.04 -8.62
C GLU A 306 -11.88 0.61 -9.29
N THR A 307 -11.85 0.82 -10.60
CA THR A 307 -12.93 1.50 -11.34
C THR A 307 -13.82 0.54 -12.13
N THR A 308 -13.65 -0.76 -11.94
CA THR A 308 -14.40 -1.81 -12.66
C THR A 308 -15.87 -1.89 -12.27
N LYS A 309 -16.21 -1.62 -11.00
CA LYS A 309 -17.56 -1.77 -10.47
C LYS A 309 -18.11 -0.46 -9.89
N GLY A 310 -18.83 0.28 -10.73
CA GLY A 310 -19.53 1.49 -10.32
C GLY A 310 -20.73 1.17 -9.41
N ILE A 311 -20.81 1.85 -8.27
CA ILE A 311 -21.91 1.69 -7.30
C ILE A 311 -22.75 2.97 -7.16
N TYR A 312 -22.21 4.12 -7.56
CA TYR A 312 -22.93 5.39 -7.56
C TYR A 312 -22.28 6.38 -8.55
N ALA A 313 -23.09 7.16 -9.25
CA ALA A 313 -22.63 8.25 -10.09
C ALA A 313 -23.65 9.40 -10.04
N ASP A 314 -23.16 10.63 -9.93
CA ASP A 314 -23.98 11.83 -9.93
C ASP A 314 -23.21 12.99 -10.58
N SER A 315 -23.93 13.91 -11.22
CA SER A 315 -23.34 15.10 -11.83
C SER A 315 -24.32 16.26 -11.86
N ALA A 316 -23.82 17.46 -11.59
CA ALA A 316 -24.57 18.69 -11.63
C ALA A 316 -23.77 19.79 -12.34
N THR A 317 -24.41 20.46 -13.30
CA THR A 317 -23.89 21.68 -13.91
C THR A 317 -24.41 22.88 -13.15
N MET A 318 -23.49 23.72 -12.69
CA MET A 318 -23.77 24.90 -11.89
C MET A 318 -23.43 26.15 -12.73
N LEU A 319 -24.38 27.08 -12.76
CA LEU A 319 -24.21 28.38 -13.42
C LEU A 319 -23.83 29.42 -12.37
N ALA A 320 -22.95 30.33 -12.77
CA ALA A 320 -22.72 31.53 -12.00
C ALA A 320 -23.97 32.41 -12.04
N PRO A 321 -24.43 32.99 -10.92
CA PRO A 321 -25.44 34.04 -10.97
C PRO A 321 -24.91 35.14 -11.88
N HIS A 322 -25.72 35.54 -12.87
CA HIS A 322 -25.39 36.70 -13.68
C HIS A 322 -25.70 37.93 -12.84
N ASP A 323 -24.66 38.65 -12.39
CA ASP A 323 -24.87 40.01 -11.91
C ASP A 323 -25.02 40.93 -13.13
N GLU A 324 -26.07 41.75 -13.11
CA GLU A 324 -26.43 42.73 -14.16
C GLU A 324 -25.45 43.93 -14.18
N TYR A 325 -24.58 44.02 -13.17
CA TYR A 325 -23.57 45.05 -13.01
C TYR A 325 -22.20 44.37 -12.89
N ASP A 326 -21.36 44.51 -13.93
CA ASP A 326 -20.00 43.97 -14.14
C ASP A 326 -18.96 44.32 -13.06
N GLU A 327 -19.26 44.15 -11.77
CA GLU A 327 -18.33 44.42 -10.67
C GLU A 327 -18.03 43.15 -9.86
N VAL A 328 -16.85 42.60 -10.15
CA VAL A 328 -16.12 41.53 -9.44
C VAL A 328 -16.75 40.14 -9.62
N ASP A 329 -16.21 39.33 -10.55
CA ASP A 329 -16.47 37.88 -10.69
C ASP A 329 -16.56 37.17 -9.32
N PRO A 330 -17.75 36.97 -8.73
CA PRO A 330 -17.82 36.45 -7.38
C PRO A 330 -17.45 34.98 -7.44
N VAL A 331 -16.48 34.56 -6.62
CA VAL A 331 -16.18 33.13 -6.46
C VAL A 331 -17.36 32.48 -5.74
N ILE A 332 -18.17 31.75 -6.48
CA ILE A 332 -19.32 31.02 -5.96
C ILE A 332 -18.83 29.80 -5.21
N THR A 333 -19.52 29.48 -4.13
CA THR A 333 -19.28 28.27 -3.34
C THR A 333 -20.53 27.41 -3.33
N ALA A 334 -20.41 26.18 -3.81
CA ALA A 334 -21.43 25.14 -3.72
C ALA A 334 -20.99 24.04 -2.75
N TYR A 335 -21.96 23.31 -2.20
CA TYR A 335 -21.77 22.25 -1.24
C TYR A 335 -22.45 20.97 -1.71
N TYR A 336 -21.76 19.85 -1.63
CA TYR A 336 -22.29 18.53 -1.97
C TYR A 336 -22.09 17.57 -0.78
N ASN A 337 -23.18 17.10 -0.18
CA ASN A 337 -23.13 16.21 0.98
C ASN A 337 -22.92 14.76 0.53
N VAL A 338 -22.09 14.03 1.26
CA VAL A 338 -21.73 12.65 0.97
C VAL A 338 -21.83 11.83 2.25
N THR A 339 -22.50 10.69 2.19
CA THR A 339 -22.59 9.77 3.32
C THR A 339 -22.06 8.41 2.89
N LEU A 340 -21.04 7.91 3.58
CA LEU A 340 -20.48 6.58 3.36
C LEU A 340 -21.15 5.57 4.30
N LEU A 341 -21.67 4.49 3.72
CA LEU A 341 -22.36 3.41 4.42
C LEU A 341 -21.38 2.36 4.93
N GLU A 342 -21.68 1.70 6.05
CA GLU A 342 -20.80 0.70 6.65
C GLU A 342 -20.61 -0.55 5.80
N ASN A 343 -21.69 -1.01 5.17
CA ASN A 343 -21.78 -2.25 4.39
C ASN A 343 -21.25 -2.11 2.97
N VAL A 344 -20.40 -1.11 2.71
CA VAL A 344 -19.81 -0.85 1.39
C VAL A 344 -18.30 -0.67 1.54
N ASP A 345 -17.57 -1.48 0.79
CA ASP A 345 -16.12 -1.36 0.60
C ASP A 345 -15.87 -0.41 -0.57
N TYR A 346 -15.61 0.85 -0.26
CA TYR A 346 -15.41 1.90 -1.27
C TYR A 346 -13.96 1.89 -1.74
N HIS A 347 -13.72 1.21 -2.86
CA HIS A 347 -12.40 1.13 -3.48
C HIS A 347 -11.92 2.50 -3.95
N CYS A 348 -12.79 3.26 -4.63
CA CYS A 348 -12.46 4.56 -5.16
C CYS A 348 -13.70 5.47 -5.26
N ILE A 349 -13.61 6.71 -4.79
CA ILE A 349 -14.62 7.75 -5.00
C ILE A 349 -13.95 8.98 -5.58
N ILE A 350 -14.35 9.38 -6.78
CA ILE A 350 -13.78 10.49 -7.53
C ILE A 350 -14.72 11.69 -7.44
N PHE A 351 -14.22 12.79 -6.90
CA PHE A 351 -14.86 14.11 -6.94
C PHE A 351 -14.14 14.96 -7.98
N GLN A 352 -14.85 15.37 -9.03
CA GLN A 352 -14.28 16.15 -10.11
C GLN A 352 -15.13 17.39 -10.40
N ALA A 353 -14.47 18.52 -10.66
CA ALA A 353 -15.12 19.73 -11.17
C ALA A 353 -14.47 20.12 -12.51
N LYS A 354 -15.25 20.12 -13.57
CA LYS A 354 -14.80 20.53 -14.90
C LYS A 354 -15.38 21.89 -15.21
N LYS A 355 -14.57 22.75 -15.82
CA LYS A 355 -15.05 23.98 -16.44
C LYS A 355 -15.60 23.68 -17.84
N GLU A 356 -16.51 24.52 -18.31
CA GLU A 356 -16.85 24.57 -19.73
C GLU A 356 -15.60 24.98 -20.54
N LEU A 357 -15.36 24.34 -21.68
CA LEU A 357 -14.23 24.65 -22.56
C LEU A 357 -14.31 26.14 -22.95
N SER A 358 -13.19 26.86 -22.86
CA SER A 358 -12.96 28.29 -23.25
C SER A 358 -12.89 29.35 -22.14
N ILE A 359 -13.09 29.02 -20.85
CA ILE A 359 -13.07 30.03 -19.78
C ILE A 359 -11.84 29.89 -18.85
N PRO A 360 -11.15 30.98 -18.46
CA PRO A 360 -10.04 30.92 -17.49
C PRO A 360 -10.52 30.61 -16.05
N GLY A 361 -9.64 30.02 -15.25
CA GLY A 361 -9.91 29.64 -13.86
C GLY A 361 -10.29 28.17 -13.68
N THR A 362 -9.55 27.46 -12.83
CA THR A 362 -9.83 26.05 -12.49
C THR A 362 -10.69 26.01 -11.23
N PRO A 363 -11.84 25.30 -11.23
CA PRO A 363 -12.62 25.11 -10.02
C PRO A 363 -11.79 24.49 -8.90
N LEU A 364 -12.15 24.78 -7.66
CA LEU A 364 -11.48 24.23 -6.48
C LEU A 364 -12.44 23.37 -5.68
N ILE A 365 -12.07 22.12 -5.42
CA ILE A 365 -12.77 21.20 -4.55
C ILE A 365 -11.97 21.04 -3.25
N LYS A 366 -12.67 21.12 -2.12
CA LYS A 366 -12.17 20.69 -0.81
C LYS A 366 -13.16 19.73 -0.19
N LEU A 367 -12.71 18.53 0.16
CA LEU A 367 -13.53 17.57 0.90
C LEU A 367 -13.33 17.79 2.40
N ARG A 368 -14.42 17.83 3.17
CA ARG A 368 -14.41 17.99 4.62
C ARG A 368 -15.27 16.93 5.29
N ARG A 369 -14.81 16.40 6.42
CA ARG A 369 -15.58 15.47 7.25
C ARG A 369 -16.55 16.27 8.13
N VAL A 370 -17.79 15.82 8.24
CA VAL A 370 -18.76 16.32 9.23
C VAL A 370 -18.60 15.48 10.48
N CYS A 371 -18.37 16.14 11.61
CA CYS A 371 -18.20 15.47 12.90
C CYS A 371 -19.40 15.81 13.80
N PRO A 372 -20.09 14.78 14.33
CA PRO A 372 -21.37 14.97 15.01
C PRO A 372 -21.24 15.58 16.41
N ASP A 373 -20.05 15.58 17.03
CA ASP A 373 -19.84 16.07 18.40
C ASP A 373 -19.44 17.55 18.45
N GLU A 374 -19.95 18.27 19.46
CA GLU A 374 -19.67 19.70 19.73
C GLU A 374 -18.18 20.01 19.91
N ASP A 375 -17.36 19.01 20.28
CA ASP A 375 -15.92 19.16 20.51
C ASP A 375 -15.07 19.16 19.21
N ASN A 376 -15.68 19.12 18.01
CA ASN A 376 -15.00 19.15 16.71
C ASN A 376 -13.93 18.04 16.50
N SER A 377 -13.83 17.07 17.41
CA SER A 377 -12.80 16.03 17.38
C SER A 377 -13.30 14.84 16.56
N CYS A 378 -12.82 14.70 15.34
CA CYS A 378 -13.12 13.57 14.46
C CYS A 378 -12.27 12.32 14.78
N THR A 379 -11.93 12.12 16.06
CA THR A 379 -10.90 11.17 16.51
C THR A 379 -11.35 9.72 16.43
N ASN A 380 -12.66 9.44 16.52
CA ASN A 380 -13.22 8.13 16.25
C ASN A 380 -13.55 7.97 14.76
N SER A 381 -12.71 7.23 14.04
CA SER A 381 -12.97 6.76 12.67
C SER A 381 -13.85 5.49 12.63
N THR A 382 -14.20 4.95 13.80
CA THR A 382 -15.07 3.77 14.01
C THR A 382 -16.57 4.06 13.92
N GLY A 383 -16.95 5.29 13.56
CA GLY A 383 -18.35 5.63 13.34
C GLY A 383 -18.95 4.79 12.20
N ARG A 384 -20.06 4.10 12.47
CA ARG A 384 -20.81 3.26 11.53
C ARG A 384 -21.12 3.96 10.20
N ILE A 385 -21.32 5.28 10.26
CA ILE A 385 -21.61 6.13 9.10
C ILE A 385 -20.63 7.30 9.10
N LEU A 386 -19.98 7.53 7.96
CA LEU A 386 -19.08 8.67 7.79
C LEU A 386 -19.71 9.71 6.88
N ARG A 387 -19.82 10.93 7.38
CA ARG A 387 -20.40 12.06 6.65
C ARG A 387 -19.30 13.00 6.19
N TYR A 388 -19.37 13.38 4.92
CA TYR A 388 -18.49 14.34 4.29
C TYR A 388 -19.33 15.39 3.56
N TYR A 389 -18.70 16.51 3.23
CA TYR A 389 -19.22 17.44 2.25
C TYR A 389 -18.08 17.97 1.38
N ALA A 390 -18.31 18.04 0.08
CA ALA A 390 -17.43 18.68 -0.87
C ALA A 390 -17.79 20.16 -0.98
N VAL A 391 -16.80 21.03 -0.78
CA VAL A 391 -16.89 22.47 -1.00
C VAL A 391 -16.32 22.75 -2.39
N ILE A 392 -17.15 23.22 -3.30
CA ILE A 392 -16.78 23.47 -4.70
C ILE A 392 -16.79 24.98 -4.93
N LYS A 393 -15.64 25.54 -5.31
CA LYS A 393 -15.49 26.96 -5.61
C LYS A 393 -15.25 27.17 -7.10
N PHE A 394 -16.01 28.05 -7.72
CA PHE A 394 -15.92 28.33 -9.16
C PHE A 394 -16.33 29.77 -9.47
N LYS A 395 -15.89 30.29 -10.62
CA LYS A 395 -16.25 31.64 -11.10
C LYS A 395 -17.27 31.63 -12.23
N HIS A 396 -17.26 30.58 -13.03
CA HIS A 396 -18.07 30.45 -14.24
C HIS A 396 -18.74 29.08 -14.26
N ILE A 397 -19.38 28.74 -15.38
CA ILE A 397 -20.06 27.45 -15.55
C ILE A 397 -19.13 26.29 -15.19
N CYS A 398 -19.62 25.43 -14.31
CA CYS A 398 -18.86 24.33 -13.73
C CYS A 398 -19.73 23.07 -13.67
N THR A 399 -19.26 21.98 -14.25
CA THR A 399 -19.85 20.66 -14.09
C THR A 399 -19.11 19.91 -13.00
N PHE A 400 -19.80 19.67 -11.88
CA PHE A 400 -19.32 18.80 -10.82
C PHE A 400 -19.82 17.38 -11.04
N SER A 401 -18.98 16.38 -10.74
CA SER A 401 -19.36 14.98 -10.79
C SER A 401 -18.75 14.20 -9.64
N VAL A 402 -19.50 13.22 -9.14
CA VAL A 402 -19.05 12.24 -8.15
C VAL A 402 -19.28 10.85 -8.72
N ASN A 403 -18.22 10.04 -8.78
CA ASN A 403 -18.30 8.63 -9.19
C ASN A 403 -17.73 7.78 -8.07
N ALA A 404 -18.50 6.81 -7.57
CA ALA A 404 -18.07 5.87 -6.55
C ALA A 404 -18.03 4.44 -7.12
N TYR A 405 -16.96 3.74 -6.77
CA TYR A 405 -16.67 2.38 -7.17
C TYR A 405 -16.37 1.53 -5.94
N GLY A 406 -16.79 0.27 -5.97
CA GLY A 406 -16.61 -0.64 -4.84
C GLY A 406 -17.55 -1.83 -4.86
N VAL A 407 -17.67 -2.48 -3.71
CA VAL A 407 -18.52 -3.66 -3.52
C VAL A 407 -19.36 -3.54 -2.24
N TYR A 408 -20.60 -4.01 -2.30
CA TYR A 408 -21.39 -4.24 -1.09
C TYR A 408 -20.82 -5.44 -0.35
N LEU A 409 -20.60 -5.30 0.94
CA LEU A 409 -20.20 -6.39 1.82
C LEU A 409 -21.44 -7.24 2.10
N ALA A 410 -21.35 -8.54 1.86
CA ALA A 410 -22.43 -9.46 2.21
C ALA A 410 -22.67 -9.39 3.73
N THR A 411 -23.90 -9.03 4.13
CA THR A 411 -24.39 -9.32 5.47
C THR A 411 -24.69 -10.81 5.49
N ASN A 412 -24.07 -11.58 6.38
CA ASN A 412 -24.50 -12.94 6.66
C ASN A 412 -25.87 -12.89 7.35
N GLU A 413 -26.92 -12.56 6.59
CA GLU A 413 -28.27 -12.97 6.93
C GLU A 413 -28.38 -14.39 6.42
N THR A 414 -28.17 -15.34 7.33
CA THR A 414 -28.78 -16.65 7.17
C THR A 414 -30.29 -16.42 7.17
N ASP A 415 -30.90 -16.38 5.98
CA ASP A 415 -32.30 -16.75 5.82
C ASP A 415 -32.43 -18.21 6.28
N THR A 416 -32.63 -18.39 7.57
CA THR A 416 -33.22 -19.59 8.13
C THR A 416 -34.73 -19.38 8.11
N ASP A 417 -35.36 -20.15 7.24
CA ASP A 417 -36.76 -20.57 7.20
C ASP A 417 -37.59 -20.33 8.47
N GLU A 418 -38.70 -19.60 8.33
CA GLU A 418 -40.00 -19.77 9.00
C GLU A 418 -41.01 -19.10 8.04
N GLU A 419 -41.98 -19.79 7.43
CA GLU A 419 -43.21 -20.34 8.01
C GLU A 419 -43.73 -21.43 7.04
N THR A 420 -43.95 -22.67 7.48
CA THR A 420 -45.25 -23.23 7.96
C THR A 420 -46.45 -22.99 7.07
#